data_AF-A0A7V9FGR6-F1
#
_entry.id   AF-A0A7V9FGR6-F1
#
_cell.length_a   1.000
_cell.length_b   1.000
_cell.length_c   1.000
_cell.angle_alpha   90.00
_cell.angle_beta   90.00
_cell.angle_gamma   90.00
#
_symmetry.space_group_name_H-M   'P 1'
#
loop_
_entity.id
_entity.type
_entity.pdbx_description
1 polymer ?
#
loop_
_entity_poly.entity_id
_entity_poly.type
_entity_poly.pdbx_seq_one_letter_code
_entity_poly.pdbx_strand_id
1 'polypeptide(L)'
;MGAWRARPSISSGPSRLFYGHSFTVQTPDAASVTRGTLIRLSSVTHAFNMSQLIYPVTFTPSGSTSLTATTPINANLAPPGPCRLFLINESGVPSVARMVTVGP
;
A
#
# COMPACT_ATOMS: atom_id res chain seq x y z
N MET A 1 -28.86 -5.57 10.66
CA MET A 1 -27.84 -4.89 9.82
C MET A 1 -26.50 -4.97 10.53
N GLY A 2 -25.39 -5.16 9.81
CA GLY A 2 -24.05 -5.19 10.40
C GLY A 2 -23.47 -3.80 10.65
N ALA A 3 -22.61 -3.65 11.66
CA ALA A 3 -21.87 -2.41 11.93
C ALA A 3 -20.57 -2.33 11.13
N TRP A 4 -20.14 -1.11 10.77
CA TRP A 4 -18.84 -0.87 10.14
C TRP A 4 -17.69 -1.27 11.06
N ARG A 5 -16.66 -1.91 10.51
CA ARG A 5 -15.42 -2.20 11.24
C ARG A 5 -14.45 -1.01 11.21
N ALA A 6 -13.69 -0.85 12.29
CA ALA A 6 -12.60 0.11 12.34
C ALA A 6 -11.53 -0.20 11.27
N ARG A 7 -11.03 0.85 10.63
CA ARG A 7 -10.04 0.79 9.56
C ARG A 7 -8.69 1.29 10.09
N PRO A 8 -7.55 0.70 9.68
CA PRO A 8 -6.25 1.27 9.99
C PRO A 8 -6.07 2.65 9.33
N SER A 9 -5.19 3.46 9.89
CA SER A 9 -4.88 4.83 9.43
C SER A 9 -3.40 4.96 9.07
N ILE A 10 -3.09 5.79 8.07
CA ILE A 10 -1.70 6.12 7.71
C ILE A 10 -1.43 7.56 8.16
N SER A 11 -0.60 7.73 9.18
CA SER A 11 -0.21 9.05 9.70
C SER A 11 0.81 9.72 8.79
N SER A 12 1.86 8.99 8.39
CA SER A 12 2.91 9.49 7.50
C SER A 12 3.62 8.35 6.77
N GLY A 13 4.47 8.69 5.79
CA GLY A 13 5.14 7.72 4.92
C GLY A 13 5.78 8.39 3.70
N PRO A 14 6.44 7.65 2.83
CA PRO A 14 7.06 8.20 1.62
C PRO A 14 6.02 8.70 0.62
N SER A 15 6.44 9.62 -0.25
CA SER A 15 5.74 9.99 -1.49
C SER A 15 6.30 9.27 -2.72
N ARG A 16 7.52 8.74 -2.64
CA ARG A 16 8.21 7.98 -3.70
C ARG A 16 8.83 6.71 -3.15
N LEU A 17 8.77 5.64 -3.94
CA LEU A 17 9.23 4.30 -3.62
C LEU A 17 10.20 3.82 -4.71
N PHE A 18 11.48 3.73 -4.37
CA PHE A 18 12.51 3.20 -5.25
C PHE A 18 12.48 1.66 -5.25
N TYR A 19 12.73 1.04 -6.40
CA TYR A 19 12.69 -0.42 -6.54
C TYR A 19 13.71 -1.14 -5.64
N GLY A 20 13.29 -2.25 -5.02
CA GLY A 20 14.15 -3.07 -4.15
C GLY A 20 14.57 -2.41 -2.84
N HIS A 21 14.10 -1.20 -2.53
CA HIS A 21 14.40 -0.50 -1.29
C HIS A 21 13.32 -0.75 -0.22
N SER A 22 13.75 -0.72 1.04
CA SER A 22 12.82 -0.66 2.17
C SER A 22 12.22 0.74 2.31
N PHE A 23 11.00 0.80 2.80
CA PHE A 23 10.32 2.03 3.16
C PHE A 23 9.51 1.85 4.44
N THR A 24 9.24 2.97 5.11
CA THR A 24 8.55 2.99 6.40
C THR A 24 7.25 3.77 6.31
N VAL A 25 6.21 3.27 6.97
CA VAL A 25 4.90 3.91 7.12
C VAL A 25 4.63 4.09 8.61
N GLN A 26 4.19 5.29 9.00
CA GLN A 26 3.74 5.55 10.37
C GLN A 26 2.23 5.34 10.47
N THR A 27 1.81 4.59 11.48
CA THR A 27 0.42 4.26 11.76
C THR A 27 0.25 3.97 13.25
N PRO A 28 -0.78 4.48 13.93
CA PRO A 28 -1.08 4.07 15.31
C PRO A 28 -1.55 2.61 15.38
N ASP A 29 -1.90 2.01 14.24
CA ASP A 29 -2.51 0.69 14.13
C ASP A 29 -1.49 -0.41 13.80
N ALA A 30 -0.19 -0.15 13.97
CA ALA A 30 0.90 -1.01 13.50
C ALA A 30 0.77 -2.48 13.94
N ALA A 31 0.34 -2.71 15.19
CA ALA A 31 0.16 -4.05 15.73
C ALA A 31 -0.97 -4.86 15.05
N SER A 32 -1.94 -4.19 14.40
CA SER A 32 -3.10 -4.84 13.78
C SER A 32 -2.97 -5.08 12.29
N VAL A 33 -1.94 -4.50 11.65
CA VAL A 33 -1.73 -4.59 10.19
C VAL A 33 -0.98 -5.87 9.86
N THR A 34 -1.58 -6.70 9.01
CA THR A 34 -1.00 -8.00 8.61
C THR A 34 -0.39 -7.97 7.23
N ARG A 35 -0.87 -7.08 6.37
CA ARG A 35 -0.43 -6.96 4.97
C ARG A 35 -0.78 -5.59 4.42
N GLY A 36 -0.27 -5.30 3.23
CA GLY A 36 -0.68 -4.15 2.47
C GLY A 36 -0.65 -4.41 0.98
N THR A 37 -1.00 -3.37 0.22
CA THR A 37 -0.96 -3.45 -1.23
C THR A 37 -0.75 -2.07 -1.86
N LEU A 38 -0.05 -2.06 -2.97
CA LEU A 38 0.01 -0.95 -3.91
C LEU A 38 -0.95 -1.25 -5.07
N ILE A 39 -1.86 -0.33 -5.34
CA ILE A 39 -2.77 -0.42 -6.49
C ILE A 39 -2.46 0.72 -7.44
N ARG A 40 -2.01 0.40 -8.65
CA ARG A 40 -1.77 1.40 -9.70
C ARG A 40 -3.08 2.11 -10.04
N LEU A 41 -3.00 3.39 -10.37
CA LEU A 41 -4.19 4.16 -10.74
C LEU A 41 -4.89 3.56 -11.97
N SER A 42 -6.22 3.63 -11.94
CA SER A 42 -7.08 3.07 -12.97
C SER A 42 -7.41 4.11 -14.03
N SER A 43 -7.40 3.68 -15.28
CA SER A 43 -7.91 4.35 -16.47
C SER A 43 -8.63 3.29 -17.29
N VAL A 44 -9.94 3.49 -17.50
CA VAL A 44 -10.82 2.52 -18.15
C VAL A 44 -11.53 3.18 -19.32
N THR A 45 -11.56 2.48 -20.45
CA THR A 45 -12.40 2.84 -21.60
C THR A 45 -12.88 1.56 -22.28
N HIS A 46 -14.09 1.57 -22.83
CA HIS A 46 -14.70 0.41 -23.49
C HIS A 46 -14.61 -0.90 -22.67
N ALA A 47 -14.87 -0.81 -21.36
CA ALA A 47 -14.75 -1.92 -20.41
C ALA A 47 -13.35 -2.56 -20.29
N PHE A 48 -12.31 -1.87 -20.76
CA PHE A 48 -10.94 -2.34 -20.75
C PHE A 48 -10.04 -1.45 -19.88
N ASN A 49 -9.30 -2.10 -18.97
CA ASN A 49 -8.40 -1.44 -18.03
C ASN A 49 -7.04 -2.14 -18.03
N MET A 50 -6.09 -1.63 -18.81
CA MET A 50 -4.70 -2.11 -18.83
C MET A 50 -3.83 -1.48 -17.74
N SER A 51 -4.36 -0.50 -17.02
CA SER A 51 -3.56 0.35 -16.14
C SER A 51 -3.53 -0.13 -14.70
N GLN A 52 -4.66 -0.63 -14.20
CA GLN A 52 -4.79 -1.07 -12.82
C GLN A 52 -4.07 -2.41 -12.63
N LEU A 53 -3.08 -2.37 -11.75
CA LEU A 53 -2.31 -3.52 -11.32
C LEU A 53 -2.27 -3.50 -9.78
N ILE A 54 -2.21 -4.67 -9.18
CA ILE A 54 -2.13 -4.85 -7.74
C ILE A 54 -0.80 -5.50 -7.38
N TYR A 55 -0.07 -4.89 -6.45
CA TYR A 55 1.21 -5.39 -5.96
C TYR A 55 1.07 -5.64 -4.46
N PRO A 56 1.09 -6.91 -4.02
CA PRO A 56 1.10 -7.23 -2.59
C PRO A 56 2.36 -6.70 -1.92
N VAL A 57 2.22 -6.19 -0.69
CA VAL A 57 3.32 -5.72 0.13
C VAL A 57 3.20 -6.35 1.51
N THR A 58 4.27 -6.97 1.97
CA THR A 58 4.36 -7.51 3.33
C THR A 58 4.93 -6.43 4.24
N PHE A 59 4.20 -6.08 5.30
CA PHE A 59 4.65 -5.16 6.33
C PHE A 59 5.15 -5.93 7.54
N THR A 60 6.23 -5.44 8.15
CA THR A 60 6.72 -5.89 9.45
C THR A 60 6.68 -4.73 10.43
N PRO A 61 6.18 -4.92 11.67
CA PRO A 61 6.30 -3.92 12.71
C PRO A 61 7.76 -3.59 12.98
N SER A 62 8.09 -2.29 12.95
CA SER A 62 9.40 -1.74 13.31
C SER A 62 9.35 -0.85 14.55
N GLY A 63 8.18 -0.77 15.18
CA GLY A 63 7.91 -0.06 16.43
C GLY A 63 6.42 -0.11 16.76
N SER A 64 6.01 0.53 17.86
CA SER A 64 4.59 0.60 18.26
C SER A 64 3.71 1.35 17.27
N THR A 65 4.29 2.25 16.48
CA THR A 65 3.58 3.09 15.51
C THR A 65 4.20 3.08 14.12
N SER A 66 5.06 2.09 13.83
CA SER A 66 5.87 2.05 12.61
C SER A 66 5.82 0.67 11.95
N LEU A 67 5.64 0.68 10.63
CA LEU A 67 5.69 -0.50 9.77
C LEU A 67 6.76 -0.31 8.70
N THR A 68 7.56 -1.34 8.45
CA THR A 68 8.53 -1.36 7.36
C THR A 68 8.10 -2.38 6.32
N ALA A 69 8.35 -2.08 5.05
CA ALA A 69 8.15 -3.00 3.94
C ALA A 69 9.18 -2.78 2.84
N THR A 70 9.32 -3.76 1.94
CA THR A 70 10.17 -3.65 0.76
C THR A 70 9.31 -3.41 -0.48
N THR A 71 9.76 -2.52 -1.35
CA THR A 71 9.11 -2.26 -2.64
C THR A 71 9.32 -3.41 -3.62
N PRO A 72 8.52 -3.48 -4.70
CA PRO A 72 8.81 -4.38 -5.82
C PRO A 72 10.24 -4.18 -6.35
N ILE A 73 10.87 -5.27 -6.82
CA ILE A 73 12.31 -5.24 -7.16
C ILE A 73 12.63 -4.60 -8.52
N ASN A 74 11.65 -4.47 -9.44
CA ASN A 74 11.87 -3.89 -10.76
C ASN A 74 10.57 -3.52 -11.49
N ALA A 75 10.72 -2.81 -12.62
CA ALA A 75 9.65 -2.33 -13.47
C ALA A 75 8.83 -3.44 -14.19
N ASN A 76 9.38 -4.65 -14.33
CA ASN A 76 8.64 -5.76 -14.94
C ASN A 76 7.55 -6.28 -13.99
N LEU A 77 7.80 -6.23 -12.68
CA LEU A 77 6.82 -6.62 -11.66
C LEU A 77 5.87 -5.48 -11.29
N ALA A 78 6.34 -4.25 -11.31
CA ALA A 78 5.53 -3.07 -11.08
C ALA A 78 5.97 -1.92 -11.97
N PRO A 79 5.32 -1.68 -13.13
CA PRO A 79 5.65 -0.56 -13.99
C PRO A 79 5.66 0.78 -13.24
N PRO A 80 6.61 1.69 -13.56
CA PRO A 80 6.71 2.97 -12.87
C PRO A 80 5.42 3.78 -12.95
N GLY A 81 5.12 4.51 -11.88
CA GLY A 81 4.03 5.48 -11.86
C GLY A 81 3.27 5.56 -10.53
N PRO A 82 2.19 6.36 -10.52
CA PRO A 82 1.40 6.61 -9.33
C PRO A 82 0.60 5.37 -8.91
N CYS A 83 0.64 5.09 -7.61
CA CYS A 83 -0.05 4.00 -6.94
C CYS A 83 -0.74 4.52 -5.67
N ARG A 84 -1.77 3.79 -5.25
CA ARG A 84 -2.40 3.89 -3.93
C ARG A 84 -1.84 2.81 -3.02
N LEU A 85 -1.20 3.21 -1.93
CA LEU A 85 -0.77 2.31 -0.86
C LEU A 85 -1.88 2.14 0.18
N PHE A 86 -2.18 0.88 0.51
CA PHE A 86 -3.11 0.49 1.55
C PHE A 86 -2.43 -0.38 2.61
N LEU A 87 -2.66 -0.06 3.88
CA LEU A 87 -2.54 -1.00 5.01
C LEU A 87 -3.84 -1.79 5.15
N ILE A 88 -3.74 -3.08 5.47
CA ILE A 88 -4.88 -3.99 5.67
C ILE A 88 -4.72 -4.68 7.03
N ASN A 89 -5.74 -4.58 7.87
CA ASN A 89 -5.73 -5.21 9.21
C ASN A 89 -6.09 -6.70 9.16
N GLU A 90 -5.95 -7.40 10.29
CA GLU A 90 -6.32 -8.82 10.48
C GLU A 90 -7.76 -9.15 10.04
N SER A 91 -8.69 -8.20 10.18
CA SER A 91 -10.09 -8.34 9.76
C SER A 91 -10.30 -8.09 8.26
N GLY A 92 -9.23 -7.85 7.49
CA GLY A 92 -9.30 -7.55 6.06
C GLY A 92 -9.75 -6.13 5.72
N VAL A 93 -9.82 -5.23 6.71
CA VAL A 93 -10.29 -3.85 6.51
C VAL A 93 -9.12 -2.99 6.02
N PRO A 94 -9.21 -2.37 4.82
CA PRO A 94 -8.16 -1.51 4.31
C PRO A 94 -8.21 -0.14 4.97
N SER A 95 -7.10 0.59 4.94
CA SER A 95 -7.00 2.03 5.27
C SER A 95 -7.51 2.95 4.15
N VAL A 96 -7.64 4.25 4.42
CA VAL A 96 -7.65 5.23 3.31
C VAL A 96 -6.28 5.20 2.64
N ALA A 97 -6.25 5.23 1.31
CA ALA A 97 -5.02 5.13 0.55
C ALA A 97 -4.07 6.32 0.80
N ARG A 98 -2.77 6.04 0.82
CA ARG A 98 -1.73 7.06 0.60
C ARG A 98 -1.29 7.03 -0.87
N MET A 99 -1.21 8.18 -1.51
CA MET A 99 -0.64 8.29 -2.86
C MET A 99 0.89 8.20 -2.81
N VAL A 100 1.45 7.33 -3.64
CA VAL A 100 2.91 7.14 -3.79
C VAL A 100 3.26 6.96 -5.26
N THR A 101 4.47 7.34 -5.65
CA THR A 101 5.02 7.04 -6.98
C THR A 101 6.04 5.91 -6.85
N VAL A 102 5.85 4.82 -7.59
CA VAL A 102 6.81 3.70 -7.67
C VAL A 102 7.67 3.89 -8.92
N GLY A 103 8.97 3.67 -8.82
CA GLY A 103 9.86 3.84 -9.96
C GLY A 103 11.30 4.16 -9.54
N PRO A 104 12.23 4.28 -10.51
CA PRO A 104 13.55 4.82 -10.24
C PRO A 104 13.47 6.25 -9.70
#